data_AF-A0A1S8WMJ7-F1
#
_entry.id   AF-A0A1S8WMJ7-F1
#
_cell.length_a   1.000
_cell.length_b   1.000
_cell.length_c   1.000
_cell.angle_alpha   90.00
_cell.angle_beta   90.00
_cell.angle_gamma   90.00
#
_symmetry.space_group_name_H-M   'P 1'
#
loop_
_entity.id
_entity.type
_entity.pdbx_description
1 polymer ?
#
loop_
_entity_poly.entity_id
_entity_poly.type
_entity_poly.pdbx_seq_one_letter_code
_entity_poly.pdbx_strand_id
1 'polypeptide(L)'
;MCDNLVDYLTADDASSLRQFLTDETAIASVDLHSLAYQAITIGSYQCLDAIVNHDTFDAYAPFTTEGSHLPLLHHAIRLGDLHACKLLLENGFHPLVCSGACQTAMQDKSVGVDDICEDCEDAVHYALHYACASNRRNTVA
;
A
#
# COMPACT_ATOMS: atom_id res chain seq x y z
N MET A 1 -4.10 -15.11 -18.15
CA MET A 1 -4.17 -13.63 -18.15
C MET A 1 -3.27 -13.01 -17.09
N CYS A 2 -3.00 -13.68 -15.95
CA CYS A 2 -2.12 -13.14 -14.90
C CYS A 2 -0.61 -13.14 -15.23
N ASP A 3 -0.14 -13.95 -16.19
CA ASP A 3 1.29 -14.07 -16.49
C ASP A 3 1.92 -12.74 -16.96
N ASN A 4 1.16 -11.93 -17.73
CA ASN A 4 1.65 -10.65 -18.24
C ASN A 4 1.86 -9.59 -17.15
N LEU A 5 1.09 -9.61 -16.06
CA LEU A 5 1.19 -8.60 -15.01
C LEU A 5 2.46 -8.77 -14.18
N VAL A 6 2.81 -10.02 -13.87
CA VAL A 6 4.07 -10.34 -13.17
C VAL A 6 5.26 -9.98 -14.06
N ASP A 7 5.16 -10.20 -15.37
CA ASP A 7 6.21 -9.79 -16.32
C ASP A 7 6.41 -8.26 -16.31
N TYR A 8 5.33 -7.46 -16.25
CA TYR A 8 5.45 -6.00 -16.11
C TYR A 8 6.11 -5.59 -14.80
N LEU A 9 5.77 -6.23 -13.68
CA LEU A 9 6.38 -5.94 -12.38
C LEU A 9 7.86 -6.33 -12.33
N THR A 10 8.21 -7.50 -12.85
CA THR A 10 9.61 -7.96 -12.86
C THR A 10 10.51 -7.11 -13.77
N ALA A 11 9.94 -6.54 -14.83
CA ALA A 11 10.62 -5.58 -15.71
C ALA A 11 10.56 -4.12 -15.21
N ASP A 12 9.78 -3.83 -14.16
CA ASP A 12 9.38 -2.49 -13.71
C ASP A 12 8.83 -1.61 -14.86
N ASP A 13 8.09 -2.23 -15.79
CA ASP A 13 7.54 -1.56 -16.98
C ASP A 13 6.20 -0.88 -16.67
N ALA A 14 6.29 0.28 -16.04
CA ALA A 14 5.12 1.10 -15.71
C ALA A 14 4.37 1.61 -16.95
N SER A 15 5.01 1.70 -18.12
CA SER A 15 4.35 2.23 -19.33
C SER A 15 3.36 1.22 -19.88
N SER A 16 3.81 -0.04 -20.04
CA SER A 16 2.95 -1.15 -20.45
C SER A 16 1.86 -1.42 -19.41
N LEU A 17 2.20 -1.34 -18.12
CA LEU A 17 1.22 -1.50 -17.05
C LEU A 17 0.15 -0.41 -17.09
N ARG A 18 0.52 0.87 -17.27
CA ARG A 18 -0.47 1.96 -17.40
C ARG A 18 -1.39 1.76 -18.60
N GLN A 19 -0.87 1.28 -19.73
CA GLN A 19 -1.70 0.97 -20.89
C GLN A 19 -2.71 -0.14 -20.56
N PHE A 20 -2.27 -1.20 -19.87
CA PHE A 20 -3.18 -2.24 -19.39
C PHE A 20 -4.22 -1.69 -18.41
N LEU A 21 -3.82 -0.81 -17.48
CA LEU A 21 -4.69 -0.12 -16.53
C LEU A 21 -5.62 0.93 -17.18
N THR A 22 -5.61 1.11 -18.51
CA THR A 22 -6.66 1.92 -19.19
C THR A 22 -7.78 1.06 -19.75
N ASP A 23 -7.60 -0.27 -19.80
CA ASP A 23 -8.63 -1.19 -20.25
C ASP A 23 -9.53 -1.60 -19.07
N GLU A 24 -10.68 -0.92 -18.95
CA GLU A 24 -11.66 -1.15 -17.88
C GLU A 24 -12.12 -2.62 -17.78
N THR A 25 -12.16 -3.32 -18.92
CA THR A 25 -12.61 -4.72 -18.94
C THR A 25 -11.57 -5.67 -18.35
N ALA A 26 -10.29 -5.33 -18.52
CA ALA A 26 -9.18 -6.10 -17.97
C ALA A 26 -9.05 -5.86 -16.45
N ILE A 27 -9.17 -4.61 -16.01
CA ILE A 27 -9.00 -4.20 -14.60
C ILE A 27 -10.07 -4.77 -13.68
N ALA A 28 -11.31 -4.93 -14.14
CA ALA A 28 -12.40 -5.44 -13.32
C ALA A 28 -12.11 -6.83 -12.70
N SER A 29 -11.17 -7.58 -13.30
CA SER A 29 -10.74 -8.90 -12.80
C SER A 29 -9.51 -8.86 -11.90
N VAL A 30 -8.84 -7.71 -11.79
CA VAL A 30 -7.57 -7.54 -11.09
C VAL A 30 -7.78 -6.91 -9.73
N ASP A 31 -7.25 -7.56 -8.70
CA ASP A 31 -7.12 -6.97 -7.37
C ASP A 31 -5.89 -6.04 -7.36
N LEU A 32 -6.16 -4.73 -7.43
CA LEU A 32 -5.11 -3.70 -7.45
C LEU A 32 -4.31 -3.65 -6.14
N HIS A 33 -4.92 -3.95 -5.00
CA HIS A 33 -4.22 -3.95 -3.70
C HIS A 33 -3.21 -5.10 -3.64
N SER A 34 -3.61 -6.29 -4.06
CA SER A 34 -2.71 -7.43 -4.20
C SER A 34 -1.59 -7.18 -5.21
N LEU A 35 -1.89 -6.54 -6.34
CA LEU A 35 -0.89 -6.18 -7.34
C LEU A 35 0.10 -5.13 -6.83
N ALA A 36 -0.38 -4.10 -6.10
CA ALA A 36 0.47 -3.10 -5.47
C ALA A 36 1.38 -3.73 -4.40
N TYR A 37 0.85 -4.66 -3.60
CA TYR A 37 1.66 -5.42 -2.65
C TYR A 37 2.77 -6.21 -3.33
N GLN A 38 2.48 -6.88 -4.45
CA GLN A 38 3.50 -7.57 -5.25
C GLN A 38 4.56 -6.62 -5.81
N ALA A 39 4.15 -5.42 -6.25
CA ALA A 39 5.10 -4.41 -6.71
C ALA A 39 6.08 -4.01 -5.59
N ILE A 40 5.62 -3.90 -4.34
CA ILE A 40 6.48 -3.64 -3.17
C ILE A 40 7.44 -4.81 -2.93
N THR A 41 6.95 -6.05 -2.87
CA THR A 41 7.80 -7.21 -2.56
C THR A 41 8.88 -7.46 -3.61
N ILE A 42 8.61 -7.10 -4.87
CA ILE A 42 9.56 -7.18 -5.99
C ILE A 42 10.48 -5.94 -6.05
N GLY A 43 10.07 -4.80 -5.48
CA GLY A 43 10.77 -3.52 -5.58
C GLY A 43 10.50 -2.76 -6.88
N SER A 44 9.36 -3.00 -7.52
CA SER A 44 8.91 -2.38 -8.78
C SER A 44 8.18 -1.06 -8.50
N TYR A 45 8.96 -0.02 -8.17
CA TYR A 45 8.39 1.24 -7.68
C TYR A 45 7.71 2.09 -8.77
N GLN A 46 8.12 1.98 -10.03
CA GLN A 46 7.44 2.72 -11.10
C GLN A 46 6.06 2.12 -11.36
N CYS A 47 5.95 0.79 -11.33
CA CYS A 47 4.67 0.11 -11.41
C CYS A 47 3.81 0.38 -10.17
N LEU A 48 4.40 0.39 -8.97
CA LEU A 48 3.70 0.76 -7.75
C LEU A 48 3.06 2.15 -7.89
N ASP A 49 3.83 3.15 -8.35
CA ASP A 49 3.31 4.50 -8.61
C ASP A 49 2.17 4.50 -9.63
N ALA A 50 2.27 3.69 -10.68
CA ALA A 50 1.21 3.55 -11.67
C ALA A 50 -0.09 2.98 -11.09
N ILE A 51 0.02 1.98 -10.21
CA ILE A 51 -1.13 1.31 -9.60
C ILE A 51 -1.81 2.23 -8.59
N VAL A 52 -1.06 2.88 -7.70
CA VAL A 52 -1.64 3.69 -6.63
C VAL A 52 -2.23 5.02 -7.09
N ASN A 53 -1.81 5.51 -8.27
CA ASN A 53 -2.41 6.67 -8.92
C ASN A 53 -3.62 6.32 -9.80
N HIS A 54 -4.02 5.05 -9.89
CA HIS A 54 -5.19 4.65 -10.65
C HIS A 54 -6.48 5.11 -9.94
N ASP A 55 -7.45 5.64 -10.69
CA ASP A 55 -8.65 6.30 -10.14
C ASP A 55 -9.51 5.41 -9.22
N THR A 56 -9.44 4.10 -9.40
CA THR A 56 -10.19 3.12 -8.59
C THR A 56 -9.42 2.59 -7.39
N PHE A 57 -8.16 3.00 -7.20
CA PHE A 57 -7.35 2.54 -6.08
C PHE A 57 -7.77 3.23 -4.77
N ASP A 58 -8.24 2.45 -3.80
CA ASP A 58 -8.54 2.97 -2.46
C ASP A 58 -7.35 2.77 -1.52
N ALA A 59 -6.70 3.88 -1.16
CA ALA A 59 -5.54 3.90 -0.26
C ALA A 59 -5.80 3.32 1.14
N TYR A 60 -7.06 3.32 1.59
CA TYR A 60 -7.44 3.02 2.96
C TYR A 60 -8.24 1.74 3.09
N ALA A 61 -8.65 1.13 1.97
CA ALA A 61 -9.29 -0.17 1.96
C ALA A 61 -8.30 -1.25 2.45
N PRO A 62 -8.63 -2.00 3.51
CA PRO A 62 -7.82 -3.12 3.95
C PRO A 62 -7.99 -4.30 3.00
N PHE A 63 -6.92 -5.08 2.84
CA PHE A 63 -6.93 -6.33 2.08
C PHE A 63 -6.12 -7.38 2.83
N THR A 64 -6.42 -8.65 2.56
CA THR A 64 -5.78 -9.77 3.26
C THR A 64 -4.59 -10.29 2.48
N THR A 65 -3.40 -10.22 3.08
CA THR A 65 -2.19 -10.85 2.54
C THR A 65 -1.25 -11.24 3.69
N GLU A 66 -0.50 -12.32 3.52
CA GLU A 66 0.46 -12.84 4.52
C GLU A 66 -0.11 -12.93 5.96
N GLY A 67 -1.39 -13.31 6.09
CA GLY A 67 -2.07 -13.44 7.39
C GLY A 67 -2.40 -12.12 8.10
N SER A 68 -2.33 -10.98 7.41
CA SER A 68 -2.75 -9.67 7.92
C SER A 68 -3.82 -9.06 7.03
N HIS A 69 -4.83 -8.39 7.61
CA HIS A 69 -5.87 -7.66 6.89
C HIS A 69 -5.73 -6.16 7.11
N LEU A 70 -4.95 -5.49 6.26
CA LEU A 70 -4.51 -4.11 6.52
C LEU A 70 -4.47 -3.27 5.24
N PRO A 71 -4.52 -1.93 5.37
CA PRO A 71 -4.22 -1.03 4.24
C PRO A 71 -2.78 -1.19 3.73
N LEU A 72 -2.54 -0.87 2.46
CA LEU A 72 -1.25 -1.07 1.77
C LEU A 72 -0.05 -0.46 2.52
N LEU A 73 -0.22 0.72 3.11
CA LEU A 73 0.88 1.38 3.83
C LEU A 73 1.38 0.57 5.04
N HIS A 74 0.51 -0.15 5.76
CA HIS A 74 0.95 -1.02 6.86
C HIS A 74 1.86 -2.13 6.33
N HIS A 75 1.49 -2.75 5.22
CA HIS A 75 2.30 -3.80 4.61
C HIS A 75 3.69 -3.27 4.20
N ALA A 76 3.77 -2.09 3.58
CA ALA A 76 5.05 -1.46 3.24
C ALA A 76 5.94 -1.24 4.48
N ILE A 77 5.34 -0.79 5.60
CA ILE A 77 6.06 -0.55 6.87
C ILE A 77 6.55 -1.88 7.46
N ARG A 78 5.70 -2.90 7.51
CA ARG A 78 6.04 -4.23 8.06
C ARG A 78 7.11 -4.95 7.24
N LEU A 79 7.13 -4.73 5.92
CA LEU A 79 8.21 -5.20 5.04
C LEU A 79 9.52 -4.43 5.25
N GLY A 80 9.49 -3.28 5.92
CA GLY A 80 10.65 -2.41 6.09
C GLY A 80 11.07 -1.69 4.80
N ASP A 81 10.18 -1.63 3.81
CA ASP A 81 10.47 -0.98 2.53
C ASP A 81 10.28 0.53 2.62
N LEU A 82 11.37 1.22 2.93
CA LEU A 82 11.39 2.68 3.06
C LEU A 82 11.08 3.40 1.74
N HIS A 83 11.38 2.79 0.59
CA HIS A 83 11.17 3.43 -0.71
C HIS A 83 9.69 3.39 -1.07
N ALA A 84 9.05 2.23 -0.90
CA ALA A 84 7.61 2.10 -1.02
C ALA A 84 6.89 3.02 -0.02
N CYS A 85 7.30 3.03 1.26
CA CYS A 85 6.69 3.92 2.25
C CYS A 85 6.76 5.39 1.81
N LYS A 86 7.93 5.85 1.35
CA LYS A 86 8.09 7.23 0.88
C LYS A 86 7.17 7.52 -0.31
N LEU A 87 7.14 6.64 -1.30
CA LEU A 87 6.31 6.80 -2.50
C LEU A 87 4.82 6.86 -2.15
N LEU A 88 4.33 6.01 -1.25
CA LEU A 88 2.94 6.01 -0.79
C LEU A 88 2.58 7.34 -0.09
N LEU A 89 3.47 7.85 0.77
CA LEU A 89 3.27 9.15 1.42
C LEU A 89 3.24 10.31 0.41
N GLU A 90 4.11 10.28 -0.60
CA GLU A 90 4.15 11.28 -1.67
C GLU A 90 2.88 11.26 -2.52
N ASN A 91 2.23 10.09 -2.63
CA ASN A 91 0.92 9.89 -3.26
C ASN A 91 -0.27 10.15 -2.31
N GLY A 92 -0.03 10.75 -1.13
CA GLY A 92 -1.10 11.22 -0.24
C GLY A 92 -1.65 10.19 0.74
N PHE A 93 -1.01 9.02 0.88
CA PHE A 93 -1.41 8.04 1.88
C PHE A 93 -1.07 8.59 3.27
N HIS A 94 -2.08 8.76 4.12
CA HIS A 94 -1.87 9.28 5.47
C HIS A 94 -1.81 8.15 6.51
N PRO A 95 -0.67 7.94 7.21
CA PRO A 95 -0.53 6.84 8.17
C PRO A 95 -1.57 6.83 9.29
N LEU A 96 -1.96 8.00 9.79
CA LEU A 96 -2.98 8.10 10.85
C LEU A 96 -4.39 7.76 10.33
N VAL A 97 -4.67 8.01 9.05
CA VAL A 97 -5.93 7.60 8.42
C VAL A 97 -5.94 6.10 8.19
N CYS A 98 -4.81 5.50 7.75
CA CYS A 98 -4.67 4.05 7.64
C CYS A 98 -4.90 3.35 8.99
N SER A 99 -4.33 3.88 10.07
CA SER A 99 -4.53 3.35 11.43
C SER A 99 -6.00 3.40 11.86
N GLY A 100 -6.71 4.50 11.57
CA GLY A 100 -8.15 4.61 11.83
C GLY A 100 -9.02 3.68 10.97
N ALA A 101 -8.64 3.48 9.70
CA ALA A 101 -9.31 2.55 8.79
C ALA A 101 -9.18 1.11 9.28
N CYS A 102 -7.98 0.72 9.73
CA CYS A 102 -7.74 -0.55 10.41
C CYS A 102 -8.69 -0.70 11.61
N GLN A 103 -8.71 0.23 12.56
CA GLN A 103 -9.57 0.15 13.74
C GLN A 103 -11.07 0.00 13.39
N THR A 104 -11.52 0.62 12.31
CA THR A 104 -12.91 0.50 11.85
C THR A 104 -13.19 -0.88 11.28
N ALA A 105 -12.26 -1.44 10.50
CA ALA A 105 -12.35 -2.80 9.98
C ALA A 105 -12.37 -3.86 11.09
N MET A 106 -11.55 -3.69 12.15
CA MET A 106 -11.53 -4.57 13.33
C MET A 106 -12.87 -4.59 14.09
N GLN A 107 -13.62 -3.49 14.04
CA GLN A 107 -14.94 -3.38 14.67
C GLN A 107 -16.05 -4.02 13.84
N ASP A 108 -15.78 -4.31 12.56
CA ASP A 108 -16.71 -5.04 11.71
C ASP A 108 -16.69 -6.53 12.09
N LYS A 109 -17.71 -6.93 12.86
CA LYS A 109 -17.92 -8.30 13.35
C LYS A 109 -18.10 -9.35 12.24
N SER A 110 -18.18 -8.94 10.97
CA SER A 110 -18.20 -9.86 9.83
C SER A 110 -16.82 -10.45 9.52
N VAL A 111 -15.75 -9.80 9.97
CA VAL A 111 -14.37 -10.31 9.89
C VAL A 111 -14.13 -11.16 11.13
N GLY A 112 -13.91 -12.47 10.96
CA GLY A 112 -13.62 -13.38 12.07
C GLY A 112 -12.34 -12.96 12.78
N VAL A 113 -12.47 -12.36 13.96
CA VAL A 113 -11.41 -11.69 14.74
C VAL A 113 -10.38 -12.68 15.32
N ASP A 114 -10.56 -13.99 15.12
CA ASP A 114 -9.78 -15.00 15.84
C ASP A 114 -8.37 -15.26 15.28
N ASP A 115 -8.03 -14.78 14.05
CA ASP A 115 -6.74 -15.06 13.39
C ASP A 115 -5.95 -13.82 12.92
N ILE A 116 -6.47 -12.59 13.10
CA ILE A 116 -5.80 -11.38 12.61
C ILE A 116 -5.01 -10.73 13.77
N CYS A 117 -3.69 -10.64 13.61
CA CYS A 117 -2.78 -10.03 14.58
C CYS A 117 -2.79 -8.50 14.37
N GLU A 118 -3.61 -7.80 15.15
CA GLU A 118 -4.03 -6.42 14.88
C GLU A 118 -3.40 -5.37 15.79
N ASP A 119 -2.07 -5.34 15.86
CA ASP A 119 -1.37 -4.15 16.35
C ASP A 119 -1.06 -3.22 15.16
N CYS A 120 -1.98 -2.28 14.91
CA CYS A 120 -1.85 -1.21 13.90
C CYS A 120 -0.99 -0.02 14.38
N GLU A 121 -0.11 -0.26 15.36
CA GLU A 121 0.80 0.74 15.94
C GLU A 121 1.97 1.09 15.02
N ASP A 122 2.28 0.22 14.05
CA ASP A 122 3.33 0.42 13.04
C ASP A 122 3.15 1.72 12.24
N ALA A 123 1.95 2.00 11.72
CA ALA A 123 1.66 3.25 11.03
C ALA A 123 1.76 4.49 11.94
N VAL A 124 1.37 4.36 13.20
CA VAL A 124 1.46 5.44 14.21
C VAL A 124 2.91 5.72 14.57
N HIS A 125 3.70 4.69 14.85
CA HIS A 125 5.13 4.79 15.11
C HIS A 125 5.88 5.38 13.92
N TYR A 126 5.53 4.96 12.70
CA TYR A 126 6.10 5.50 11.48
C TYR A 126 5.79 7.00 11.33
N ALA A 127 4.54 7.41 11.54
CA ALA A 127 4.14 8.82 11.52
C ALA A 127 4.90 9.66 12.56
N LEU A 128 5.02 9.15 13.79
CA LEU A 128 5.73 9.84 14.88
C LEU A 128 7.22 9.99 14.55
N HIS A 129 7.85 8.96 14.02
CA HIS A 129 9.25 9.01 13.59
C HIS A 129 9.44 10.03 12.46
N TYR A 130 8.56 10.01 11.45
CA TYR A 130 8.59 10.95 10.33
C TYR A 130 8.44 12.40 10.80
N ALA A 131 7.46 12.68 11.68
CA ALA A 131 7.24 14.00 12.26
C ALA A 131 8.44 14.48 13.09
N CYS A 132 9.01 13.60 13.93
CA CYS A 132 10.22 13.90 14.69
C CYS A 132 11.42 14.22 13.80
N ALA A 133 11.62 13.45 12.72
CA ALA A 133 12.71 13.64 11.77
C ALA A 133 12.56 14.97 11.00
N SER A 134 11.33 15.33 10.62
CA SER A 134 11.03 16.60 9.98
C SER A 134 11.28 17.79 10.91
N ASN A 135 10.82 17.71 12.16
CA ASN A 135 11.03 18.78 13.14
C ASN A 135 12.51 19.02 13.46
N ARG A 136 13.32 17.96 13.55
CA ARG A 136 14.78 18.10 13.75
C ARG A 136 15.46 18.89 12.63
N ARG A 137 15.01 18.76 11.38
CA ARG A 137 15.57 19.52 10.25
C ARG A 137 15.22 21.01 10.29
N ASN A 138 14.10 21.38 10.93
CA ASN A 138 13.66 22.77 11.05
C ASN A 138 14.24 23.49 12.28
N THR A 139 14.83 22.77 13.23
CA THR A 139 15.40 23.34 14.47
C THR A 139 16.92 23.52 14.45
N VAL A 140 17.62 23.10 13.38
CA VAL A 140 19.03 23.43 13.19
C VAL A 140 19.10 24.76 12.44
N ALA A 141 19.03 25.86 13.19
CA ALA A 141 19.28 27.23 12.75
C ALA A 141 20.48 27.80 13.52
#